data_AF-A0A4W5JQ88-F1
#
_entry.id   AF-A0A4W5JQ88-F1
#
_cell.length_a   1.000
_cell.length_b   1.000
_cell.length_c   1.000
_cell.angle_alpha   90.00
_cell.angle_beta   90.00
_cell.angle_gamma   90.00
#
_symmetry.space_group_name_H-M   'P 1'
#
loop_
_entity.id
_entity.type
_entity.pdbx_description
1 polymer ?
#
loop_
_entity_poly.entity_id
_entity_poly.type
_entity_poly.pdbx_seq_one_letter_code
_entity_poly.pdbx_strand_id
1 'polypeptide(L)'
;MMYMCVCVVHQDVEVLEAERKRFEDLEFQQLERESGQDEEKEGQTQQLLREIADYQRSTVTCKERLLTLKKQSTQITQQSQREKDSFLKEKNNLLLMVQRERENLASLERKYAELTGGQAFPNNPVAMKEHFRFLEERRRGSKENSSHLSDTLPRKRSQQALSHYSSSTLGRSLSPKVSMGEPDQPLLPGPQPVP
;
A
#
# COMPACT_ATOMS: atom_id res chain seq x y z
N MET A 1 50.70 99.58 -5.87
CA MET A 1 50.08 98.65 -6.85
C MET A 1 50.56 97.21 -6.67
N MET A 2 51.87 96.92 -6.60
CA MET A 2 52.38 95.54 -6.55
C MET A 2 51.88 94.71 -5.34
N TYR A 3 51.90 95.28 -4.12
CA TYR A 3 51.38 94.60 -2.92
C TYR A 3 49.89 94.26 -2.98
N MET A 4 49.07 95.13 -3.60
CA MET A 4 47.64 94.89 -3.74
C MET A 4 47.36 93.73 -4.70
N CYS A 5 48.15 93.60 -5.78
CA CYS A 5 48.05 92.49 -6.72
C CYS A 5 48.42 91.14 -6.07
N VAL A 6 49.48 91.11 -5.25
CA VAL A 6 49.89 89.91 -4.51
C VAL A 6 48.82 89.46 -3.51
N CYS A 7 48.17 90.38 -2.79
CA CYS A 7 47.08 90.03 -1.86
C CYS A 7 45.85 89.46 -2.57
N VAL A 8 45.48 90.01 -3.74
CA VAL A 8 44.34 89.51 -4.54
C VAL A 8 44.64 88.10 -5.05
N VAL A 9 45.82 87.86 -5.61
CA VAL A 9 46.23 86.52 -6.07
C VAL A 9 46.25 85.52 -4.92
N HIS A 10 46.69 85.93 -3.72
CA HIS A 10 46.66 85.08 -2.54
C HIS A 10 45.22 84.70 -2.14
N GLN A 11 44.31 85.67 -2.14
CA GLN A 11 42.90 85.44 -1.84
C GLN A 11 42.23 84.52 -2.89
N ASP A 12 42.55 84.68 -4.17
CA ASP A 12 42.06 83.81 -5.24
C ASP A 12 42.57 82.37 -5.09
N VAL A 13 43.82 82.18 -4.67
CA VAL A 13 44.37 80.85 -4.36
C VAL A 13 43.63 80.19 -3.20
N GLU A 14 43.37 80.92 -2.11
CA GLU A 14 42.62 80.38 -0.97
C GLU A 14 41.18 79.99 -1.35
N VAL A 15 40.51 80.78 -2.20
CA VAL A 15 39.18 80.46 -2.73
C VAL A 15 39.23 79.21 -3.60
N LEU A 16 40.20 79.10 -4.51
CA LEU A 16 40.36 77.93 -5.38
C LEU A 16 40.69 76.67 -4.57
N GLU A 17 41.52 76.76 -3.53
CA GLU A 17 41.81 75.65 -2.62
C GLU A 17 40.56 75.21 -1.84
N ALA A 18 39.73 76.17 -1.40
CA ALA A 18 38.47 75.86 -0.74
C ALA A 18 37.45 75.19 -1.68
N GLU A 19 37.35 75.65 -2.94
CA GLU A 19 36.51 75.00 -3.95
C GLU A 19 37.02 73.60 -4.32
N ARG A 20 38.34 73.43 -4.45
CA ARG A 20 38.95 72.12 -4.68
C ARG A 20 38.59 71.13 -3.57
N LYS A 21 38.74 71.52 -2.29
CA LYS A 21 38.37 70.65 -1.16
C LYS A 21 36.89 70.31 -1.16
N ARG A 22 36.02 71.29 -1.44
CA ARG A 22 34.58 71.04 -1.59
C ARG A 22 34.29 70.02 -2.69
N PHE A 23 35.00 70.10 -3.81
CA PHE A 23 34.85 69.14 -4.91
C PHE A 23 35.34 67.74 -4.50
N GLU A 24 36.51 67.64 -3.88
CA GLU A 24 37.05 66.38 -3.34
C GLU A 24 36.08 65.74 -2.34
N ASP A 25 35.54 66.52 -1.38
CA ASP A 25 34.56 66.04 -0.39
C ASP A 25 33.28 65.47 -1.04
N LEU A 26 32.80 66.11 -2.12
CA LEU A 26 31.63 65.62 -2.87
C LEU A 26 31.93 64.33 -3.64
N GLU A 27 33.13 64.19 -4.22
CA GLU A 27 33.57 62.94 -4.85
C GLU A 27 33.64 61.80 -3.83
N PHE A 28 34.22 62.04 -2.65
CA PHE A 28 34.26 61.03 -1.59
C PHE A 28 32.86 60.60 -1.16
N GLN A 29 31.94 61.54 -0.92
CA GLN A 29 30.55 61.23 -0.57
C GLN A 29 29.81 60.47 -1.69
N GLN A 30 30.15 60.71 -2.95
CA GLN A 30 29.61 59.94 -4.06
C GLN A 30 30.12 58.51 -4.02
N LEU A 31 31.43 58.30 -3.88
CA LEU A 31 32.04 56.98 -3.82
C LEU A 31 31.56 56.16 -2.62
N GLU A 32 31.37 56.77 -1.46
CA GLU A 32 30.80 56.08 -0.28
C GLU A 32 29.38 55.59 -0.54
N ARG A 33 28.55 56.41 -1.19
CA ARG A 33 27.19 56.00 -1.56
C ARG A 33 27.19 54.90 -2.62
N GLU A 34 28.02 55.01 -3.65
CA GLU A 34 28.15 54.00 -4.70
C GLU A 34 28.65 52.67 -4.13
N SER A 35 29.69 52.70 -3.28
CA SER A 35 30.21 51.52 -2.58
C SER A 35 29.13 50.86 -1.72
N GLY A 36 28.38 51.65 -0.93
CA GLY A 36 27.29 51.11 -0.10
C GLY A 36 26.17 50.48 -0.94
N GLN A 37 25.82 51.06 -2.09
CA GLN A 37 24.86 50.47 -3.01
C GLN A 37 25.36 49.17 -3.62
N ASP A 38 26.66 49.09 -3.93
CA ASP A 38 27.25 47.88 -4.51
C ASP A 38 27.35 46.75 -3.48
N GLU A 39 27.68 47.06 -2.22
CA GLU A 39 27.60 46.10 -1.11
C GLU A 39 26.16 45.56 -0.92
N GLU A 40 25.14 46.43 -1.00
CA GLU A 40 23.74 46.00 -0.91
C GLU A 40 23.34 45.08 -2.07
N LYS A 41 23.70 45.43 -3.31
CA LYS A 41 23.45 44.60 -4.50
C LYS A 41 24.18 43.26 -4.41
N GLU A 42 25.42 43.26 -3.93
CA GLU A 42 26.16 42.03 -3.69
C GLU A 42 25.44 41.16 -2.66
N GLY A 43 24.98 41.75 -1.55
CA GLY A 43 24.19 41.07 -0.53
C GLY A 43 22.90 40.44 -1.09
N GLN A 44 22.16 41.18 -1.92
CA GLN A 44 20.96 40.68 -2.60
C GLN A 44 21.30 39.52 -3.56
N THR A 45 22.38 39.66 -4.34
CA THR A 45 22.85 38.62 -5.26
C THR A 45 23.22 37.34 -4.53
N GLN A 46 23.98 37.45 -3.44
CA GLN A 46 24.33 36.30 -2.60
C GLN A 46 23.09 35.63 -1.98
N GLN A 47 22.09 36.42 -1.59
CA GLN A 47 20.83 35.88 -1.07
C GLN A 47 20.07 35.06 -2.12
N LEU A 48 19.93 35.58 -3.34
CA LEU A 48 19.30 34.86 -4.44
C LEU A 48 20.05 33.56 -4.78
N LEU A 49 21.39 33.57 -4.74
CA LEU A 49 22.18 32.36 -4.95
C LEU A 49 21.92 31.29 -3.88
N ARG A 50 21.76 31.68 -2.61
CA ARG A 50 21.39 30.76 -1.53
C ARG A 50 20.01 30.16 -1.76
N GLU A 51 19.03 30.99 -2.09
CA GLU A 51 17.66 30.54 -2.38
C GLU A 51 17.62 29.57 -3.57
N ILE A 52 18.34 29.87 -4.65
CA ILE A 52 18.46 28.97 -5.81
C ILE A 52 19.01 27.61 -5.38
N ALA A 53 20.07 27.58 -4.57
CA ALA A 53 20.65 26.34 -4.07
C ALA A 53 19.66 25.57 -3.18
N ASP A 54 18.89 26.25 -2.33
CA ASP A 54 17.87 25.63 -1.49
C ASP A 54 16.72 25.03 -2.30
N TYR A 55 16.24 25.75 -3.31
CA TYR A 55 15.23 25.24 -4.22
C TYR A 55 15.72 24.05 -5.03
N GLN A 56 16.97 24.07 -5.49
CA GLN A 56 17.58 22.94 -6.19
C GLN A 56 17.68 21.72 -5.28
N ARG A 57 18.20 21.87 -4.05
CA ARG A 57 18.27 20.78 -3.07
C ARG A 57 16.89 20.19 -2.79
N SER A 58 15.91 21.04 -2.49
CA SER A 58 14.53 20.63 -2.23
C SER A 58 13.90 19.91 -3.44
N THR A 59 14.19 20.37 -4.65
CA THR A 59 13.72 19.74 -5.89
C THR A 59 14.29 18.34 -6.07
N VAL A 60 15.58 18.12 -5.79
CA VAL A 60 16.20 16.79 -5.87
C VAL A 60 15.56 15.84 -4.86
N THR A 61 15.45 16.24 -3.59
CA THR A 61 14.80 15.44 -2.53
C THR A 61 13.36 15.10 -2.89
N CYS A 62 12.60 16.05 -3.45
CA CYS A 62 11.23 15.82 -3.91
C CYS A 62 11.17 14.79 -5.05
N LYS A 63 12.09 14.87 -6.03
CA LYS A 63 12.18 13.89 -7.13
C LYS A 63 12.50 12.49 -6.61
N GLU A 64 13.43 12.35 -5.67
CA GLU A 64 13.77 11.06 -5.05
C GLU A 64 12.57 10.44 -4.32
N ARG A 65 11.86 11.25 -3.53
CA ARG A 65 10.62 10.83 -2.86
C ARG A 65 9.55 10.41 -3.87
N LEU A 66 9.38 11.16 -4.95
CA LEU A 66 8.43 10.82 -6.01
C LEU A 66 8.76 9.49 -6.68
N LEU A 67 10.03 9.21 -6.96
CA LEU A 67 10.46 7.92 -7.53
C LEU A 67 10.15 6.76 -6.59
N THR A 68 10.37 6.95 -5.28
CA THR A 68 10.05 5.95 -4.26
C THR A 68 8.55 5.67 -4.21
N LEU A 69 7.73 6.73 -4.17
CA LEU A 69 6.26 6.60 -4.19
C LEU A 69 5.74 5.96 -5.47
N LYS A 70 6.32 6.28 -6.63
CA LYS A 70 5.99 5.62 -7.91
C LYS A 70 6.30 4.13 -7.85
N LYS A 71 7.46 3.74 -7.33
CA LYS A 71 7.81 2.32 -7.14
C LYS A 71 6.80 1.61 -6.24
N GLN A 72 6.46 2.21 -5.10
CA GLN A 72 5.45 1.64 -4.18
C GLN A 72 4.08 1.49 -4.85
N SER A 73 3.62 2.49 -5.59
CA SER A 73 2.36 2.43 -6.34
C SER A 73 2.36 1.26 -7.32
N THR A 74 3.43 1.11 -8.12
CA THR A 74 3.52 -0.03 -9.06
C THR A 74 3.52 -1.39 -8.36
N GLN A 75 4.20 -1.50 -7.20
CA GLN A 75 4.24 -2.72 -6.42
C GLN A 75 2.87 -3.10 -5.86
N ILE A 76 2.12 -2.12 -5.33
CA ILE A 76 0.76 -2.33 -4.82
C ILE A 76 -0.17 -2.78 -5.94
N THR A 77 -0.13 -2.10 -7.09
CA THR A 77 -0.95 -2.49 -8.25
C THR A 77 -0.63 -3.91 -8.71
N GLN A 78 0.66 -4.27 -8.80
CA GLN A 78 1.07 -5.62 -9.18
C GLN A 78 0.68 -6.68 -8.14
N GLN A 79 0.78 -6.35 -6.84
CA GLN A 79 0.34 -7.24 -5.77
C GLN A 79 -1.17 -7.47 -5.83
N SER A 80 -1.96 -6.41 -5.95
CA SER A 80 -3.42 -6.49 -6.06
C SER A 80 -3.86 -7.31 -7.28
N GLN A 81 -3.17 -7.15 -8.42
CA GLN A 81 -3.47 -7.95 -9.61
C GLN A 81 -3.15 -9.43 -9.39
N ARG A 82 -2.01 -9.77 -8.77
CA ARG A 82 -1.65 -11.16 -8.44
C ARG A 82 -2.65 -11.79 -7.47
N GLU A 83 -3.07 -11.07 -6.46
CA GLU A 83 -4.07 -11.51 -5.49
C GLU A 83 -5.43 -11.71 -6.15
N LYS A 84 -5.86 -10.79 -7.02
CA LYS A 84 -7.09 -10.92 -7.82
C LYS A 84 -7.05 -12.17 -8.68
N ASP A 85 -5.95 -12.44 -9.37
CA ASP A 85 -5.83 -13.62 -10.23
C ASP A 85 -5.82 -14.91 -9.42
N SER A 86 -5.16 -14.92 -8.25
CA SER A 86 -5.20 -16.04 -7.30
C SER A 86 -6.62 -16.29 -6.79
N PHE A 87 -7.32 -15.24 -6.37
CA PHE A 87 -8.70 -15.31 -5.90
C PHE A 87 -9.65 -15.82 -6.98
N LEU A 88 -9.50 -15.36 -8.23
CA LEU A 88 -10.33 -15.82 -9.34
C LEU A 88 -10.11 -17.31 -9.63
N LYS A 89 -8.87 -17.80 -9.54
CA LYS A 89 -8.56 -19.23 -9.69
C LYS A 89 -9.24 -20.04 -8.59
N GLU A 90 -9.13 -19.62 -7.33
CA GLU A 90 -9.77 -20.30 -6.20
C GLU A 90 -11.30 -20.29 -6.34
N LYS A 91 -11.89 -19.13 -6.66
CA LYS A 91 -13.33 -19.00 -6.91
C LYS A 91 -13.81 -20.00 -7.98
N ASN A 92 -13.07 -20.12 -9.08
CA ASN A 92 -13.43 -21.05 -10.16
C ASN A 92 -13.23 -22.51 -9.76
N ASN A 93 -12.21 -22.82 -8.96
CA ASN A 93 -12.00 -24.17 -8.41
C ASN A 93 -13.16 -24.59 -7.49
N LEU A 94 -13.53 -23.72 -6.54
CA LEU A 94 -14.67 -23.96 -5.65
C LEU A 94 -15.98 -24.12 -6.43
N LEU A 95 -16.21 -23.30 -7.46
CA LEU A 95 -17.38 -23.41 -8.31
C LEU A 95 -17.45 -24.78 -9.02
N LEU A 96 -16.32 -25.28 -9.51
CA LEU A 96 -16.24 -26.61 -10.12
C LEU A 96 -16.54 -27.72 -9.12
N MET A 97 -16.01 -27.62 -7.89
CA MET A 97 -16.29 -28.59 -6.83
C MET A 97 -17.77 -28.61 -6.45
N VAL A 98 -18.40 -27.44 -6.30
CA VAL A 98 -19.83 -27.34 -6.02
C VAL A 98 -20.67 -27.95 -7.14
N GLN A 99 -20.33 -27.65 -8.40
CA GLN A 99 -21.05 -28.23 -9.54
C GLN A 99 -20.94 -29.76 -9.55
N ARG A 100 -19.76 -30.30 -9.28
CA ARG A 100 -19.55 -31.76 -9.15
C ARG A 100 -20.39 -32.37 -8.03
N GLU A 101 -20.43 -31.74 -6.86
CA GLU A 101 -21.27 -32.23 -5.75
C GLU A 101 -22.77 -32.18 -6.07
N ARG A 102 -23.23 -31.16 -6.82
CA ARG A 102 -24.61 -31.11 -7.32
C ARG A 102 -24.92 -32.26 -8.27
N GLU A 103 -24.01 -32.58 -9.18
CA GLU A 103 -24.14 -33.71 -10.11
C GLU A 103 -24.13 -35.06 -9.37
N ASN A 104 -23.25 -35.20 -8.36
CA ASN A 104 -23.20 -36.37 -7.48
C ASN A 104 -24.54 -36.55 -6.76
N LEU A 105 -25.06 -35.50 -6.13
CA LEU A 105 -26.34 -35.52 -5.42
C LEU A 105 -27.48 -35.90 -6.36
N ALA A 106 -27.58 -35.27 -7.53
CA ALA A 106 -28.60 -35.60 -8.54
C ALA A 106 -28.48 -37.05 -9.03
N SER A 107 -27.27 -37.63 -9.07
CA SER A 107 -27.10 -39.06 -9.36
C SER A 107 -27.58 -39.94 -8.21
N LEU A 108 -27.36 -39.56 -6.95
CA LEU A 108 -27.84 -40.31 -5.79
C LEU A 108 -29.36 -40.26 -5.67
N GLU A 109 -29.97 -39.09 -5.89
CA GLU A 109 -31.42 -38.91 -5.89
C GLU A 109 -32.09 -39.80 -6.93
N ARG A 110 -31.53 -39.89 -8.15
CA ARG A 110 -32.03 -40.81 -9.19
C ARG A 110 -31.94 -42.28 -8.76
N LYS A 111 -30.79 -42.72 -8.26
CA LYS A 111 -30.60 -44.10 -7.77
C LYS A 111 -31.55 -44.44 -6.62
N TYR A 112 -31.76 -43.50 -5.71
CA TYR A 112 -32.70 -43.68 -4.61
C TYR A 112 -34.14 -43.79 -5.10
N ALA A 113 -34.56 -42.93 -6.04
CA ALA A 113 -35.88 -43.01 -6.64
C ALA A 113 -36.08 -44.35 -7.35
N GLU A 114 -35.10 -44.84 -8.10
CA GLU A 114 -35.13 -46.18 -8.74
C GLU A 114 -35.33 -47.31 -7.72
N LEU A 115 -34.61 -47.29 -6.59
CA LEU A 115 -34.68 -48.34 -5.56
C LEU A 115 -35.95 -48.28 -4.71
N THR A 116 -36.60 -47.12 -4.58
CA THR A 116 -37.75 -46.89 -3.70
C THR A 116 -39.08 -46.77 -4.45
N GLY A 117 -39.08 -46.96 -5.76
CA GLY A 117 -40.29 -46.89 -6.59
C GLY A 117 -40.77 -45.47 -6.88
N GLY A 118 -39.84 -44.54 -7.08
CA GLY A 118 -40.12 -43.15 -7.43
C GLY A 118 -40.24 -42.19 -6.25
N GLN A 119 -39.91 -42.63 -5.02
CA GLN A 119 -39.93 -41.73 -3.86
C GLN A 119 -38.79 -40.71 -3.91
N ALA A 120 -39.09 -39.48 -3.51
CA ALA A 120 -38.10 -38.41 -3.37
C ALA A 120 -37.19 -38.66 -2.15
N PHE A 121 -35.93 -38.25 -2.25
CA PHE A 121 -34.96 -38.39 -1.17
C PHE A 121 -35.42 -37.59 0.07
N PRO A 122 -35.31 -38.12 1.31
CA PRO A 122 -35.79 -37.41 2.48
C PRO A 122 -34.91 -36.19 2.77
N ASN A 123 -35.54 -35.03 2.89
CA ASN A 123 -34.84 -33.73 2.93
C ASN A 123 -34.45 -33.26 4.35
N ASN A 124 -34.73 -34.05 5.40
CA ASN A 124 -34.34 -33.73 6.76
C ASN A 124 -34.05 -35.00 7.59
N PRO A 125 -33.33 -34.88 8.73
CA PRO A 125 -32.89 -36.03 9.51
C PRO A 125 -34.03 -36.86 10.13
N VAL A 126 -35.16 -36.22 10.47
CA VAL A 126 -36.32 -36.90 11.07
C VAL A 126 -37.01 -37.76 10.01
N ALA A 127 -37.30 -37.18 8.84
CA ALA A 127 -37.88 -37.88 7.70
C ALA A 127 -36.97 -39.02 7.20
N MET A 128 -35.64 -38.84 7.22
CA MET A 128 -34.70 -39.92 6.92
C MET A 128 -34.84 -41.09 7.90
N LYS A 129 -34.92 -40.80 9.21
CA LYS A 129 -35.00 -41.84 10.25
C LYS A 129 -36.30 -42.65 10.16
N GLU A 130 -37.41 -41.97 9.92
CA GLU A 130 -38.72 -42.61 9.71
C GLU A 130 -38.74 -43.45 8.42
N HIS A 131 -38.17 -42.92 7.34
CA HIS A 131 -38.07 -43.64 6.07
C HIS A 131 -37.24 -44.92 6.20
N PHE A 132 -36.09 -44.85 6.88
CA PHE A 132 -35.23 -46.01 7.10
C PHE A 132 -35.91 -47.07 7.97
N ARG A 133 -36.65 -46.64 9.00
CA ARG A 133 -37.49 -47.52 9.83
C ARG A 133 -38.54 -48.25 8.98
N PHE A 134 -39.24 -47.51 8.11
CA PHE A 134 -40.23 -48.06 7.20
C PHE A 134 -39.64 -49.05 6.17
N LEU A 135 -38.46 -48.74 5.62
CA LEU A 135 -37.75 -49.66 4.72
C LEU A 135 -37.32 -50.96 5.43
N GLU A 136 -36.79 -50.87 6.65
CA GLU A 136 -36.45 -52.07 7.44
C GLU A 136 -37.67 -52.93 7.79
N GLU A 137 -38.80 -52.28 8.09
CA GLU A 137 -40.07 -52.97 8.35
C GLU A 137 -40.60 -53.70 7.10
N ARG A 138 -40.53 -53.05 5.93
CA ARG A 138 -40.85 -53.68 4.63
C ARG A 138 -39.90 -54.85 4.32
N ARG A 139 -38.60 -54.70 4.57
CA ARG A 139 -37.59 -55.75 4.36
C ARG A 139 -37.86 -56.97 5.26
N ARG A 140 -38.32 -56.75 6.49
CA ARG A 140 -38.71 -57.80 7.43
C ARG A 140 -39.97 -58.54 6.96
N GLY A 141 -40.98 -57.82 6.48
CA GLY A 141 -42.20 -58.41 5.92
C GLY A 141 -41.97 -59.20 4.63
N SER A 142 -41.03 -58.77 3.79
CA SER A 142 -40.66 -59.52 2.57
C SER A 142 -39.94 -60.85 2.86
N LYS A 143 -39.41 -61.05 4.08
CA LYS A 143 -38.67 -62.26 4.47
C LYS A 143 -39.59 -63.41 4.89
N GLU A 144 -40.85 -63.14 5.26
CA GLU A 144 -41.85 -64.19 5.54
C GLU A 144 -42.42 -64.84 4.28
N ASN A 145 -42.28 -64.22 3.10
CA ASN A 145 -42.75 -64.76 1.81
C ASN A 145 -41.63 -65.33 0.91
N SER A 146 -40.39 -65.37 1.40
CA SER A 146 -39.21 -65.86 0.64
C SER A 146 -38.42 -66.91 1.43
N SER A 147 -39.11 -67.72 2.22
CA SER A 147 -38.52 -68.85 2.93
C SER A 147 -38.61 -70.14 2.11
N HIS A 148 -38.12 -70.15 0.87
CA HIS A 148 -37.67 -71.40 0.25
C HIS A 148 -36.63 -71.07 -0.83
N LEU A 149 -35.48 -71.72 -0.72
CA LEU A 149 -34.36 -71.77 -1.68
C LEU A 149 -33.33 -70.63 -1.56
N SER A 150 -32.28 -70.86 -0.77
CA SER A 150 -30.90 -70.86 -1.29
C SER A 150 -29.91 -71.34 -0.22
N ASP A 151 -29.28 -72.46 -0.55
CA ASP A 151 -28.26 -73.19 0.22
C ASP A 151 -26.83 -72.71 -0.11
N THR A 152 -25.98 -72.71 0.92
CA THR A 152 -24.50 -72.77 0.93
C THR A 152 -23.61 -71.65 0.31
N LEU A 153 -22.68 -71.17 1.16
CA LEU A 153 -21.60 -70.17 0.97
C LEU A 153 -20.44 -70.67 0.05
N PRO A 154 -19.49 -69.81 -0.41
CA PRO A 154 -18.38 -69.37 0.45
C PRO A 154 -17.97 -67.90 0.33
N ARG A 155 -17.82 -67.32 1.52
CA ARG A 155 -16.90 -66.26 1.95
C ARG A 155 -15.69 -66.01 1.03
N LYS A 156 -15.61 -64.84 0.40
CA LYS A 156 -14.34 -64.25 -0.01
C LYS A 156 -14.00 -63.04 0.86
N ARG A 157 -12.97 -63.20 1.69
CA ARG A 157 -12.25 -62.12 2.38
C ARG A 157 -11.50 -61.34 1.29
N SER A 158 -11.82 -60.07 1.09
CA SER A 158 -10.92 -59.13 0.41
C SER A 158 -10.69 -57.97 1.36
N GLN A 159 -9.44 -57.83 1.77
CA GLN A 159 -8.95 -56.84 2.70
C GLN A 159 -9.29 -55.43 2.16
N GLN A 160 -10.00 -54.65 2.97
CA GLN A 160 -10.03 -53.20 2.81
C GLN A 160 -8.63 -52.67 3.14
N ALA A 161 -7.95 -52.11 2.16
CA ALA A 161 -6.80 -51.25 2.42
C ALA A 161 -7.31 -49.98 3.10
N LEU A 162 -6.94 -49.83 4.37
CA LEU A 162 -7.16 -48.66 5.20
C LEU A 162 -6.48 -47.46 4.52
N SER A 163 -7.27 -46.59 3.87
CA SER A 163 -6.74 -45.33 3.34
C SER A 163 -6.48 -44.40 4.52
N HIS A 164 -5.20 -44.12 4.75
CA HIS A 164 -4.71 -43.22 5.79
C HIS A 164 -5.38 -41.85 5.66
N TYR A 165 -6.19 -41.50 6.66
CA TYR A 165 -6.67 -40.14 6.89
C TYR A 165 -5.46 -39.25 7.20
N SER A 166 -5.00 -38.46 6.24
CA SER A 166 -3.96 -37.45 6.45
C SER A 166 -4.62 -36.18 6.98
N SER A 167 -4.78 -36.11 8.31
CA SER A 167 -5.16 -34.88 9.00
C SER A 167 -3.97 -33.94 9.00
N SER A 168 -4.01 -32.90 8.16
CA SER A 168 -3.02 -31.82 8.19
C SER A 168 -3.45 -30.82 9.26
N THR A 169 -2.77 -30.86 10.41
CA THR A 169 -2.82 -29.78 11.38
C THR A 169 -2.19 -28.54 10.76
N LEU A 170 -2.96 -27.46 10.61
CA LEU A 170 -2.43 -26.13 10.26
C LEU A 170 -1.44 -25.70 11.34
N GLY A 171 -0.16 -25.89 11.04
CA GLY A 171 0.95 -25.43 11.85
C GLY A 171 0.91 -23.91 11.98
N ARG A 172 0.76 -23.46 13.21
CA ARG A 172 1.10 -22.10 13.63
C ARG A 172 2.54 -21.83 13.23
N SER A 173 2.80 -20.72 12.54
CA SER A 173 4.11 -20.09 12.59
C SER A 173 3.96 -18.61 12.93
N LEU A 174 4.84 -18.20 13.81
CA LEU A 174 4.88 -16.96 14.56
C LEU A 174 5.37 -15.84 13.62
N SER A 175 4.69 -14.69 13.62
CA SER A 175 5.30 -13.46 13.11
C SER A 175 6.07 -12.80 14.25
N PRO A 176 7.41 -12.63 14.14
CA PRO A 176 8.16 -11.84 15.11
C PRO A 176 7.78 -10.37 14.99
N LYS A 177 7.51 -9.75 16.13
CA LYS A 177 7.42 -8.30 16.32
C LYS A 177 8.79 -7.71 15.95
N VAL A 178 8.89 -6.95 14.87
CA VAL A 178 10.05 -6.09 14.61
C VAL A 178 9.61 -4.65 14.89
N SER A 179 10.03 -4.18 16.06
CA SER A 179 10.08 -2.77 16.41
C SER A 179 11.12 -2.11 15.51
N MET A 180 10.69 -1.31 14.54
CA MET A 180 11.57 -0.39 13.84
C MET A 180 11.36 1.00 14.45
N GLY A 181 12.46 1.56 14.95
CA GLY A 181 12.50 2.80 15.70
C GLY A 181 11.84 3.97 14.98
N GLU A 182 11.16 4.75 15.81
CA GLU A 182 10.87 6.16 15.57
C GLU A 182 12.19 6.91 15.29
N PRO A 183 12.33 7.66 14.19
CA PRO A 183 13.25 8.77 14.15
C PRO A 183 12.57 9.98 14.78
N ASP A 184 13.17 10.53 15.84
CA ASP A 184 12.80 11.80 16.47
C ASP A 184 12.46 12.85 15.40
N GLN A 185 11.21 13.31 15.39
CA GLN A 185 10.80 14.50 14.65
C GLN A 185 11.25 15.74 15.44
N PRO A 186 11.98 16.70 14.85
CA PRO A 186 12.10 18.01 15.47
C PRO A 186 10.73 18.70 15.45
N LEU A 187 10.21 19.02 16.63
CA LEU A 187 9.00 19.83 16.80
C LEU A 187 9.17 21.16 16.04
N LEU A 188 8.30 21.38 15.04
CA LEU A 188 8.10 22.70 14.43
C LEU A 188 7.56 23.68 15.49
N PRO A 189 8.08 24.91 15.59
CA PRO A 189 7.49 25.93 16.44
C PRO A 189 6.12 26.31 15.89
N GLY A 190 5.11 26.34 16.77
CA GLY A 190 3.75 26.75 16.43
C GLY A 190 3.67 28.19 15.92
N PRO A 191 2.59 28.55 15.21
CA PRO A 191 2.44 29.88 14.62
C PRO A 191 2.40 30.95 15.73
N GLN A 192 3.29 31.94 15.60
CA GLN A 192 3.28 33.15 16.42
C GLN A 192 2.01 33.97 16.12
N PRO A 193 1.38 34.58 17.13
CA PRO A 193 0.27 35.49 16.89
C PRO A 193 0.75 36.72 16.12
N VAL A 194 0.03 37.03 15.04
CA VAL A 194 0.23 38.21 14.18
C VAL A 194 -0.32 39.45 14.92
N PRO A 195 0.34 40.62 14.84
CA PRO A 195 -0.01 41.84 15.59
C PRO A 195 -1.42 42.36 15.35
#